data_AF-Q967M8-F1
#
_entry.id   AF-Q967M8-F1
#
_cell.length_a   1.000
_cell.length_b   1.000
_cell.length_c   1.000
_cell.angle_alpha   90.00
_cell.angle_beta   90.00
_cell.angle_gamma   90.00
#
_symmetry.space_group_name_H-M   'P 1'
#
loop_
_entity.id
_entity.type
_entity.pdbx_description
1 polymer ?
#
loop_
_entity_poly.entity_id
_entity_poly.type
_entity_poly.pdbx_seq_one_letter_code
_entity_poly.pdbx_strand_id
1 'polypeptide(L)'
;FGANAILGVSLAVAKAGAAKKGVPLYKHLADLAGNSNIILPVPAFNVINGGSHAGNKLAMQEFMILPTGAANFTEAMRMGSEVYHHLKKVIKDKFGLDATAVGDRGGFAPNILNNKDALDLINEAIAKAGYTGKIDIGMDVAASEFFKD
;
A
#
# COMPACT_ATOMS: atom_id res chain seq x y z
N PHE A 1 27.91 -8.15 -13.33
CA PHE A 1 27.54 -7.60 -12.01
C PHE A 1 26.05 -7.82 -11.78
N GLY A 2 25.63 -8.08 -10.55
CA GLY A 2 24.21 -8.19 -10.21
C GLY A 2 23.56 -6.83 -9.95
N ALA A 3 22.29 -6.68 -10.32
CA ALA A 3 21.55 -5.43 -10.12
C ALA A 3 21.52 -5.01 -8.64
N ASN A 4 21.39 -5.96 -7.72
CA ASN A 4 21.42 -5.74 -6.27
C ASN A 4 22.74 -5.12 -5.77
N ALA A 5 23.89 -5.58 -6.26
CA ALA A 5 25.20 -5.04 -5.88
C ALA A 5 25.37 -3.60 -6.37
N ILE A 6 25.04 -3.34 -7.65
CA ILE A 6 25.12 -2.00 -8.23
C ILE A 6 24.15 -1.04 -7.54
N LEU A 7 22.91 -1.48 -7.28
CA LEU A 7 21.91 -0.68 -6.60
C LEU A 7 22.35 -0.31 -5.17
N GLY A 8 22.95 -1.26 -4.45
CA GLY A 8 23.50 -1.02 -3.11
C GLY A 8 24.54 0.11 -3.10
N VAL A 9 25.51 0.05 -4.01
CA VAL A 9 26.53 1.10 -4.15
C VAL A 9 25.89 2.42 -4.59
N SER A 10 24.99 2.40 -5.57
CA SER A 10 24.30 3.59 -6.08
C SER A 10 23.54 4.35 -4.98
N LEU A 11 22.76 3.63 -4.16
CA LEU A 11 22.02 4.23 -3.03
C LEU A 11 22.95 4.78 -1.93
N ALA A 12 24.06 4.08 -1.65
CA ALA A 12 25.06 4.55 -0.70
C ALA A 12 25.74 5.85 -1.16
N VAL A 13 26.08 5.93 -2.45
CA VAL A 13 26.65 7.14 -3.07
C VAL A 13 25.66 8.30 -3.02
N ALA A 14 24.37 8.08 -3.30
CA ALA A 14 23.35 9.12 -3.19
C ALA A 14 23.24 9.69 -1.76
N LYS A 15 23.27 8.82 -0.73
CA LYS A 15 23.28 9.24 0.68
C LYS A 15 24.53 10.03 1.04
N ALA A 16 25.71 9.57 0.61
CA ALA A 16 26.97 10.27 0.82
C ALA A 16 26.99 11.64 0.13
N GLY A 17 26.44 11.73 -1.09
CA GLY A 17 26.27 12.98 -1.84
C GLY A 17 25.38 13.99 -1.11
N ALA A 18 24.25 13.54 -0.57
CA ALA A 18 23.37 14.37 0.27
C ALA A 18 24.08 14.90 1.52
N ALA A 19 24.78 14.01 2.25
CA ALA A 19 25.55 14.37 3.44
C ALA A 19 26.68 15.37 3.12
N LYS A 20 27.41 15.16 2.02
CA LYS A 20 28.48 16.06 1.57
C LYS A 20 27.95 17.46 1.22
N LYS A 21 26.74 17.56 0.66
CA LYS A 21 26.06 18.83 0.38
C LYS A 21 25.40 19.46 1.62
N GLY A 22 25.31 18.75 2.74
CA GLY A 22 24.62 19.22 3.94
C GLY A 22 23.11 19.35 3.78
N VAL A 23 22.48 18.55 2.91
CA VAL A 23 21.03 18.58 2.65
C VAL A 23 20.38 17.22 2.94
N PRO A 24 19.09 17.18 3.29
CA PRO A 24 18.34 15.92 3.39
C PRO A 24 18.36 15.12 2.07
N LEU A 25 18.29 13.78 2.16
CA LEU A 25 18.34 12.89 1.00
C LEU A 25 17.27 13.23 -0.05
N TYR A 26 16.01 13.51 0.35
CA TYR A 26 14.95 13.85 -0.60
C TYR A 26 15.27 15.09 -1.43
N LYS A 27 15.95 16.08 -0.84
CA LYS A 27 16.36 17.31 -1.54
C LYS A 27 17.51 17.03 -2.50
N HIS A 28 18.47 16.19 -2.09
CA HIS A 28 19.53 15.75 -2.99
C HIS A 28 18.99 15.00 -4.21
N LEU A 29 18.01 14.12 -4.03
CA LEU A 29 17.34 13.43 -5.13
C LEU A 29 16.55 14.39 -6.02
N ALA A 30 15.89 15.40 -5.44
CA ALA A 30 15.20 16.44 -6.20
C ALA A 30 16.18 17.24 -7.08
N ASP A 31 17.34 17.64 -6.53
CA ASP A 31 18.39 18.33 -7.29
C ASP A 31 18.89 17.47 -8.48
N LEU A 32 19.14 16.18 -8.24
CA LEU A 32 19.59 15.25 -9.29
C LEU A 32 18.56 15.08 -10.41
N ALA A 33 17.27 15.14 -10.06
CA ALA A 33 16.16 15.02 -11.00
C ALA A 33 15.78 16.36 -11.67
N GLY A 34 16.41 17.49 -11.30
CA GLY A 34 16.02 18.81 -11.77
C GLY A 34 14.67 19.31 -11.22
N ASN A 35 14.21 18.76 -10.10
CA ASN A 35 12.92 19.07 -9.49
C ASN A 35 13.07 20.15 -8.42
N SER A 36 12.51 21.34 -8.68
CA SER A 36 12.50 22.45 -7.70
C SER A 36 11.32 22.41 -6.74
N ASN A 37 10.23 21.74 -7.11
CA ASN A 37 9.01 21.63 -6.30
C ASN A 37 8.86 20.23 -5.72
N ILE A 38 8.96 20.11 -4.40
CA ILE A 38 8.85 18.83 -3.68
C ILE A 38 7.40 18.64 -3.24
N ILE A 39 6.83 17.47 -3.56
CA ILE A 39 5.45 17.11 -3.25
C ILE A 39 5.45 15.88 -2.33
N LEU A 40 4.59 15.89 -1.32
CA LEU A 40 4.31 14.69 -0.54
C LEU A 40 3.29 13.81 -1.29
N PRO A 41 3.53 12.50 -1.41
CA PRO A 41 2.68 11.63 -2.22
C PRO A 41 1.38 11.26 -1.47
N VAL A 42 0.35 10.85 -2.22
CA VAL A 42 -0.76 10.07 -1.63
C VAL A 42 -0.23 8.66 -1.34
N PRO A 43 -0.31 8.17 -0.10
CA PRO A 43 0.09 6.80 0.21
C PRO A 43 -0.95 5.79 -0.32
N ALA A 44 -0.46 4.70 -0.93
CA ALA A 44 -1.27 3.53 -1.27
C ALA A 44 -1.00 2.42 -0.25
N PHE A 45 -1.94 2.20 0.65
CA PHE A 45 -1.80 1.20 1.71
C PHE A 45 -2.38 -0.12 1.25
N ASN A 46 -1.56 -1.16 1.18
CA ASN A 46 -2.04 -2.52 0.94
C ASN A 46 -2.85 -3.02 2.15
N VAL A 47 -4.09 -3.46 1.94
CA VAL A 47 -5.01 -3.84 3.02
C VAL A 47 -5.63 -5.23 2.88
N ILE A 48 -5.78 -5.75 1.66
CA ILE A 48 -6.20 -7.14 1.41
C ILE A 48 -5.28 -7.76 0.37
N ASN A 49 -4.79 -8.97 0.66
CA ASN A 49 -3.94 -9.76 -0.20
C ASN A 49 -4.72 -10.91 -0.86
N GLY A 50 -4.33 -11.22 -2.09
CA GLY A 50 -4.69 -12.43 -2.81
C GLY A 50 -3.52 -12.91 -3.66
N GLY A 51 -3.82 -13.66 -4.71
CA GLY A 51 -2.86 -14.18 -5.67
C GLY A 51 -1.73 -14.95 -4.99
N SER A 52 -0.51 -14.77 -5.50
CA SER A 52 0.69 -15.44 -4.99
C SER A 52 1.13 -14.96 -3.60
N HIS A 53 0.49 -13.95 -3.01
CA HIS A 53 0.78 -13.44 -1.66
C HIS A 53 -0.15 -13.97 -0.56
N ALA A 54 -1.13 -14.81 -0.90
CA ALA A 54 -2.05 -15.38 0.07
C ALA A 54 -2.42 -16.82 -0.26
N GLY A 55 -2.60 -17.66 0.77
CA GLY A 55 -3.15 -19.01 0.62
C GLY A 55 -4.68 -19.03 0.44
N ASN A 56 -5.30 -17.90 0.07
CA ASN A 56 -6.74 -17.81 -0.19
C ASN A 56 -7.04 -18.07 -1.68
N LYS A 57 -8.32 -17.94 -2.06
CA LYS A 57 -8.75 -18.21 -3.44
C LYS A 57 -8.89 -16.93 -4.28
N LEU A 58 -8.46 -15.79 -3.75
CA LEU A 58 -8.60 -14.50 -4.40
C LEU A 58 -7.54 -14.41 -5.52
N ALA A 59 -7.96 -14.18 -6.76
CA ALA A 59 -7.02 -14.20 -7.88
C ALA A 59 -6.13 -12.94 -7.94
N MET A 60 -6.68 -11.78 -7.61
CA MET A 60 -5.96 -10.50 -7.66
C MET A 60 -5.05 -10.33 -6.45
N GLN A 61 -3.87 -9.78 -6.68
CA GLN A 61 -2.78 -9.82 -5.72
C GLN A 61 -2.94 -8.82 -4.57
N GLU A 62 -3.33 -7.58 -4.85
CA GLU A 62 -3.43 -6.52 -3.83
C GLU A 62 -4.62 -5.61 -4.04
N PHE A 63 -5.24 -5.24 -2.93
CA PHE A 63 -6.26 -4.21 -2.85
C PHE A 63 -5.78 -3.17 -1.86
N MET A 64 -5.63 -1.94 -2.34
CA MET A 64 -5.05 -0.83 -1.62
C MET A 64 -6.08 0.27 -1.37
N ILE A 65 -5.91 1.01 -0.27
CA ILE A 65 -6.64 2.26 -0.02
C ILE A 65 -5.73 3.47 -0.21
N LEU A 66 -6.26 4.51 -0.83
CA LEU A 66 -5.55 5.75 -1.17
C LEU A 66 -6.32 6.95 -0.63
N PRO A 67 -5.88 7.58 0.48
CA PRO A 67 -6.54 8.76 1.06
C PRO A 67 -6.34 10.05 0.24
N THR A 68 -6.91 10.09 -0.96
CA THR A 68 -6.82 11.21 -1.92
C THR A 68 -7.52 12.48 -1.43
N GLY A 69 -8.48 12.37 -0.52
CA GLY A 69 -9.19 13.50 0.08
C GLY A 69 -8.54 14.09 1.35
N ALA A 70 -7.34 13.65 1.73
CA ALA A 70 -6.61 14.18 2.88
C ALA A 70 -5.98 15.55 2.57
N ALA A 71 -5.96 16.47 3.54
CA ALA A 71 -5.36 17.80 3.36
C ALA A 71 -3.82 17.79 3.39
N ASN A 72 -3.21 16.74 3.95
CA ASN A 72 -1.77 16.57 4.04
C ASN A 72 -1.41 15.10 4.31
N PHE A 73 -0.11 14.78 4.19
CA PHE A 73 0.39 13.42 4.39
C PHE A 73 0.10 12.85 5.80
N THR A 74 0.19 13.68 6.84
CA THR A 74 -0.11 13.25 8.22
C THR A 74 -1.56 12.81 8.36
N GLU A 75 -2.49 13.56 7.77
CA GLU A 75 -3.90 13.18 7.73
C GLU A 75 -4.12 11.92 6.88
N ALA A 76 -3.45 11.80 5.73
CA ALA A 76 -3.53 10.59 4.91
C ALA A 76 -3.08 9.34 5.68
N MET A 77 -1.99 9.43 6.45
CA MET A 77 -1.54 8.36 7.34
C MET A 77 -2.56 7.99 8.41
N ARG A 78 -3.20 9.00 9.02
CA ARG A 78 -4.26 8.80 10.02
C ARG A 78 -5.47 8.10 9.41
N MET A 79 -5.96 8.59 8.27
CA MET A 79 -7.09 8.01 7.53
C MET A 79 -6.82 6.55 7.13
N GLY A 80 -5.65 6.28 6.55
CA GLY A 80 -5.26 4.91 6.17
C GLY A 80 -5.19 3.97 7.36
N SER A 81 -4.58 4.41 8.47
CA SER A 81 -4.50 3.62 9.71
C SER A 81 -5.87 3.31 10.30
N GLU A 82 -6.76 4.30 10.39
CA GLU A 82 -8.10 4.10 10.95
C GLU A 82 -8.92 3.12 10.09
N VAL A 83 -8.92 3.28 8.76
CA VAL A 83 -9.59 2.34 7.85
C VAL A 83 -9.01 0.93 7.98
N TYR A 84 -7.69 0.77 8.09
CA TYR A 84 -7.06 -0.53 8.29
C TYR A 84 -7.55 -1.22 9.57
N HIS A 85 -7.66 -0.49 10.69
CA HIS A 85 -8.18 -1.06 11.94
C HIS A 85 -9.69 -1.36 11.87
N HIS A 86 -10.48 -0.52 11.20
CA HIS A 86 -11.89 -0.82 10.93
C HIS A 86 -12.05 -2.06 10.05
N LEU A 87 -11.24 -2.20 9.01
CA LEU A 87 -11.22 -3.38 8.14
C LEU A 87 -10.85 -4.63 8.92
N LYS A 88 -9.85 -4.57 9.81
CA LYS A 88 -9.50 -5.67 10.71
C LYS A 88 -10.70 -6.15 11.51
N LYS A 89 -11.50 -5.22 12.04
CA LYS A 89 -12.73 -5.54 12.80
C LYS A 89 -13.79 -6.18 11.90
N VAL A 90 -14.04 -5.60 10.72
CA VAL A 90 -14.99 -6.16 9.73
C VAL A 90 -14.61 -7.60 9.35
N ILE A 91 -13.32 -7.84 9.10
CA ILE A 91 -12.80 -9.16 8.76
C ILE A 91 -12.95 -10.11 9.95
N LYS A 92 -12.59 -9.68 11.16
CA LYS A 92 -12.75 -10.49 12.38
C LYS A 92 -14.19 -10.93 12.59
N ASP A 93 -15.13 -10.00 12.43
CA ASP A 93 -16.55 -10.23 12.67
C ASP A 93 -17.14 -11.21 11.64
N LYS A 94 -16.66 -11.20 10.39
CA LYS A 94 -17.17 -12.06 9.29
C LYS A 94 -16.45 -13.40 9.14
N PHE A 95 -15.14 -13.44 9.34
CA PHE A 95 -14.28 -14.58 9.00
C PHE A 95 -13.54 -15.15 10.22
N GLY A 96 -13.70 -14.56 11.40
CA GLY A 96 -13.06 -15.00 12.63
C GLY A 96 -11.68 -14.36 12.87
N LEU A 97 -11.11 -14.65 14.06
CA LEU A 97 -9.86 -14.04 14.52
C LEU A 97 -8.68 -14.36 13.60
N ASP A 98 -8.59 -15.60 13.12
CA ASP A 98 -7.45 -16.08 12.32
C ASP A 98 -7.32 -15.34 10.98
N ALA A 99 -8.44 -14.87 10.43
CA ALA A 99 -8.46 -14.06 9.21
C ALA A 99 -7.85 -12.66 9.38
N THR A 100 -7.52 -12.26 10.62
CA THR A 100 -6.84 -10.99 10.91
C THR A 100 -5.31 -11.11 11.01
N ALA A 101 -4.76 -12.29 10.75
CA ALA A 101 -3.34 -12.46 10.49
C ALA A 101 -2.94 -11.67 9.24
N VAL A 102 -1.68 -11.22 9.20
CA VAL A 102 -1.15 -10.35 8.14
C VAL A 102 -0.12 -11.09 7.31
N GLY A 103 -0.10 -10.80 6.00
CA GLY A 103 0.95 -11.28 5.10
C GLY A 103 2.20 -10.39 5.12
N ASP A 104 3.16 -10.66 4.22
CA ASP A 104 4.47 -9.99 4.16
C ASP A 104 4.38 -8.46 4.05
N ARG A 105 3.34 -7.95 3.38
CA ARG A 105 3.08 -6.51 3.19
C ARG A 105 2.08 -5.91 4.19
N GLY A 106 1.75 -6.62 5.26
CA GLY A 106 0.87 -6.14 6.32
C GLY A 106 -0.64 -6.18 6.02
N GLY A 107 -1.05 -6.44 4.78
CA GLY A 107 -2.45 -6.67 4.41
C GLY A 107 -3.03 -7.97 4.97
N PHE A 108 -4.35 -8.04 5.12
CA PHE A 108 -5.05 -9.23 5.58
C PHE A 108 -5.25 -10.25 4.44
N ALA A 109 -5.38 -11.53 4.78
CA ALA A 109 -5.64 -12.60 3.81
C ALA A 109 -6.92 -13.40 4.17
N PRO A 110 -8.10 -12.75 4.24
CA PRO A 110 -9.35 -13.47 4.50
C PRO A 110 -9.63 -14.49 3.38
N ASN A 111 -10.36 -15.56 3.73
CA ASN A 111 -10.71 -16.62 2.77
C ASN A 111 -11.86 -16.17 1.85
N ILE A 112 -11.52 -15.31 0.89
CA ILE A 112 -12.43 -14.74 -0.10
C ILE A 112 -12.13 -15.36 -1.47
N LEU A 113 -13.19 -15.60 -2.25
CA LEU A 113 -13.08 -16.12 -3.62
C LEU A 113 -13.27 -15.02 -4.67
N ASN A 114 -14.22 -14.10 -4.46
CA ASN A 114 -14.57 -13.07 -5.44
C ASN A 114 -13.87 -11.74 -5.13
N ASN A 115 -13.22 -11.15 -6.13
CA ASN A 115 -12.58 -9.83 -6.02
C ASN A 115 -13.57 -8.72 -5.62
N LYS A 116 -14.84 -8.85 -6.01
CA LYS A 116 -15.89 -7.92 -5.58
C LYS A 116 -16.10 -7.92 -4.06
N ASP A 117 -16.02 -9.08 -3.42
CA ASP A 117 -16.22 -9.19 -1.97
C ASP A 117 -15.10 -8.46 -1.22
N ALA A 118 -13.87 -8.49 -1.74
CA ALA A 118 -12.75 -7.70 -1.20
C ALA A 118 -13.03 -6.19 -1.30
N LEU A 119 -13.53 -5.72 -2.45
CA LEU A 119 -13.92 -4.32 -2.64
C LEU A 119 -15.06 -3.91 -1.70
N ASP A 120 -16.07 -4.77 -1.53
CA ASP A 120 -17.20 -4.52 -0.65
C ASP A 120 -16.77 -4.41 0.83
N LEU A 121 -15.82 -5.25 1.28
CA LEU A 121 -15.24 -5.15 2.63
C LEU A 121 -14.47 -3.84 2.85
N ILE A 122 -13.69 -3.41 1.85
CA ILE A 122 -12.93 -2.16 1.92
C ILE A 122 -13.90 -0.97 1.97
N ASN A 123 -14.93 -0.94 1.12
CA ASN A 123 -15.95 0.10 1.15
C ASN A 123 -16.70 0.14 2.48
N GLU A 124 -17.04 -1.01 3.07
CA GLU A 124 -17.63 -1.09 4.41
C GLU A 124 -16.70 -0.50 5.47
N ALA A 125 -15.40 -0.80 5.41
CA ALA A 125 -14.41 -0.26 6.34
C ALA A 125 -14.22 1.27 6.19
N ILE A 126 -14.17 1.78 4.95
CA ILE A 126 -14.10 3.22 4.66
C ILE A 126 -15.32 3.93 5.22
N ALA A 127 -16.52 3.38 5.01
CA ALA A 127 -17.76 3.94 5.53
C ALA A 127 -17.80 3.93 7.07
N LYS A 128 -17.40 2.81 7.70
CA LYS A 128 -17.33 2.69 9.17
C LYS A 128 -16.31 3.64 9.80
N ALA A 129 -15.24 3.98 9.09
CA ALA A 129 -14.25 4.96 9.52
C ALA A 129 -14.68 6.42 9.26
N GLY A 130 -15.80 6.64 8.56
CA GLY A 130 -16.31 7.98 8.26
C GLY A 130 -15.60 8.70 7.11
N TYR A 131 -14.97 7.97 6.18
CA TYR A 131 -14.17 8.53 5.09
C TYR A 131 -14.74 8.30 3.69
N THR A 132 -16.03 8.00 3.57
CA THR A 132 -16.70 7.88 2.27
C THR A 132 -16.44 9.10 1.39
N GLY A 133 -15.98 8.87 0.15
CA GLY A 133 -15.65 9.93 -0.81
C GLY A 133 -14.32 10.65 -0.56
N LYS A 134 -13.53 10.21 0.42
CA LYS A 134 -12.18 10.76 0.68
C LYS A 134 -11.05 9.74 0.49
N ILE A 135 -11.39 8.49 0.20
CA ILE A 135 -10.46 7.38 0.03
C ILE A 135 -10.86 6.63 -1.24
N ASP A 136 -9.93 6.56 -2.17
CA ASP A 136 -10.04 5.76 -3.38
C ASP A 136 -9.45 4.36 -3.16
N ILE A 137 -9.78 3.42 -4.05
CA ILE A 137 -9.24 2.06 -4.03
C ILE A 137 -8.33 1.86 -5.25
N GLY A 138 -7.13 1.35 -4.99
CA GLY A 138 -6.16 0.93 -6.01
C GLY A 138 -6.00 -0.58 -5.98
N MET A 139 -5.59 -1.18 -7.11
CA MET A 139 -5.46 -2.63 -7.22
C MET A 139 -4.19 -3.01 -7.97
N ASP A 140 -3.46 -4.01 -7.46
CA ASP A 140 -2.49 -4.77 -8.23
C ASP A 140 -3.13 -6.11 -8.58
N VAL A 141 -3.46 -6.27 -9.87
CA VAL A 141 -4.06 -7.52 -10.36
C VAL A 141 -3.02 -8.62 -10.50
N ALA A 142 -1.76 -8.27 -10.80
CA ALA A 142 -0.70 -9.22 -11.16
C ALA A 142 -1.14 -10.30 -12.17
N ALA A 143 -1.83 -9.89 -13.24
CA ALA A 143 -2.53 -10.79 -14.16
C ALA A 143 -1.64 -11.87 -14.80
N SER A 144 -0.34 -11.61 -14.92
CA SER A 144 0.63 -12.60 -15.40
C SER A 144 0.65 -13.88 -14.58
N GLU A 145 0.32 -13.83 -13.29
CA GLU A 145 0.35 -15.01 -12.39
C GLU A 145 -0.76 -16.04 -12.70
N PHE A 146 -1.81 -15.63 -13.41
CA PHE A 146 -2.96 -16.50 -13.73
C PHE A 146 -3.35 -16.47 -15.20
N PHE A 147 -2.55 -15.83 -16.04
CA PHE A 147 -2.67 -15.93 -17.48
C PHE A 147 -2.37 -17.38 -17.94
N LYS A 148 -3.18 -17.90 -18.87
CA LYS A 148 -2.98 -19.20 -19.51
C LYS A 148 -3.07 -18.99 -21.02
N ASP A 149 -2.08 -19.51 -21.74
CA ASP A 149 -2.05 -19.56 -23.21
C ASP A 149 -3.14 -20.47 -23.79
#